data_AF-A0A8H5ADH1-F1
#
_entry.id   AF-A0A8H5ADH1-F1
#
_cell.length_a   1.000
_cell.length_b   1.000
_cell.length_c   1.000
_cell.angle_alpha   90.00
_cell.angle_beta   90.00
_cell.angle_gamma   90.00
#
_symmetry.space_group_name_H-M   'P 1'
#
loop_
_entity.id
_entity.type
_entity.pdbx_description
1 polymer ?
#
loop_
_entity_poly.entity_id
_entity_poly.type
_entity_poly.pdbx_seq_one_letter_code
_entity_poly.pdbx_strand_id
1 'polypeptide(L)'
;MREFFLQNRIGMAVDVVPGTDVALVKLDEAINYKNQHGTMSFARLLGEDPDDALPWDTIVSLATRWPPFTKGIIVAKSVRVVRNPATTHYRVYHWAWTGQPEDEKGPNLTLEDKMVGAAAKNETGVVTGLLHSNKHGLWAGYSVMSSANELVDAGYSSVR
;
A
#
# COMPACT_ATOMS: atom_id res chain seq x y z
N MET A 1 -7.37 -31.96 17.33
CA MET A 1 -7.32 -30.47 17.34
C MET A 1 -6.96 -29.99 15.94
N ARG A 2 -7.90 -30.02 14.97
CA ARG A 2 -7.61 -29.67 13.55
C ARG A 2 -8.84 -29.18 12.76
N GLU A 3 -9.93 -28.81 13.41
CA GLU A 3 -11.20 -28.48 12.71
C GLU A 3 -11.64 -27.01 12.86
N PHE A 4 -10.91 -26.17 13.60
CA PHE A 4 -11.31 -24.78 13.87
C PHE A 4 -10.84 -23.73 12.83
N PHE A 5 -10.02 -24.09 11.83
CA PHE A 5 -9.41 -23.10 10.92
C PHE A 5 -10.13 -22.92 9.57
N LEU A 6 -11.16 -23.70 9.25
CA LEU A 6 -11.75 -23.71 7.90
C LEU A 6 -13.05 -22.90 7.75
N GLN A 7 -13.65 -22.39 8.83
CA GLN A 7 -14.99 -21.79 8.74
C GLN A 7 -15.03 -20.42 8.07
N ASN A 8 -13.89 -19.76 7.81
CA ASN A 8 -13.84 -18.44 7.15
C ASN A 8 -12.66 -18.34 6.16
N ARG A 9 -12.35 -19.41 5.43
CA ARG A 9 -11.33 -19.36 4.39
C ARG A 9 -11.84 -18.49 3.23
N ILE A 10 -11.15 -17.39 2.96
CA ILE A 10 -11.48 -16.46 1.86
C ILE A 10 -10.71 -16.76 0.57
N GLY A 11 -9.68 -17.61 0.65
CA GLY A 11 -8.76 -17.88 -0.45
C GLY A 11 -7.47 -18.53 0.02
N MET A 12 -6.50 -18.61 -0.88
CA MET A 12 -5.17 -19.16 -0.65
C MET A 12 -4.11 -18.18 -1.13
N ALA A 13 -3.07 -17.97 -0.33
CA ALA A 13 -1.87 -17.29 -0.80
C ALA A 13 -1.22 -18.14 -1.90
N VAL A 14 -1.15 -17.62 -3.12
CA VAL A 14 -0.65 -18.33 -4.30
C VAL A 14 0.75 -17.90 -4.68
N ASP A 15 1.16 -16.69 -4.29
CA ASP A 15 2.46 -16.15 -4.59
C ASP A 15 2.79 -14.98 -3.64
N VAL A 16 4.05 -14.54 -3.65
CA VAL A 16 4.51 -13.31 -3.01
C VAL A 16 5.14 -12.46 -4.09
N VAL A 17 4.72 -11.20 -4.20
CA VAL A 17 5.29 -10.29 -5.19
C VAL A 17 6.80 -10.20 -4.92
N PRO A 18 7.66 -10.63 -5.87
CA PRO A 18 9.08 -10.80 -5.60
C PRO A 18 9.72 -9.55 -5.01
N GLY A 19 10.52 -9.71 -3.96
CA GLY A 19 11.20 -8.60 -3.29
C GLY A 19 10.27 -7.63 -2.55
N THR A 20 9.05 -8.05 -2.23
CA THR A 20 8.11 -7.35 -1.35
C THR A 20 7.62 -8.31 -0.25
N ASP A 21 6.95 -7.77 0.76
CA ASP A 21 6.19 -8.47 1.79
C ASP A 21 4.68 -8.58 1.44
N VAL A 22 4.34 -8.39 0.16
CA VAL A 22 2.97 -8.45 -0.36
C VAL A 22 2.68 -9.87 -0.86
N ALA A 23 1.75 -10.54 -0.21
CA ALA A 23 1.24 -11.84 -0.65
C ALA A 23 0.05 -11.66 -1.61
N LEU A 24 0.04 -12.44 -2.68
CA LEU A 24 -1.08 -12.55 -3.60
C LEU A 24 -2.00 -13.66 -3.13
N VAL A 25 -3.26 -13.31 -2.89
CA VAL A 25 -4.28 -14.25 -2.44
C VAL A 25 -5.25 -14.51 -3.58
N LYS A 26 -5.28 -15.75 -4.07
CA LYS A 26 -6.35 -16.21 -4.95
C LYS A 26 -7.57 -16.45 -4.07
N LEU A 27 -8.61 -15.66 -4.29
CA LEU A 27 -9.89 -15.85 -3.61
C LEU A 27 -10.52 -17.18 -4.04
N ASP A 28 -11.17 -17.87 -3.10
CA ASP A 28 -11.90 -19.09 -3.42
C ASP A 28 -13.10 -18.74 -4.33
N GLU A 29 -13.47 -19.63 -5.27
CA GLU A 29 -14.48 -19.33 -6.31
C GLU A 29 -15.87 -18.96 -5.74
N ALA A 30 -16.18 -19.45 -4.53
CA ALA A 30 -17.42 -19.13 -3.82
C ALA A 30 -17.42 -17.72 -3.19
N ILE A 31 -16.27 -17.05 -3.11
CA ILE A 31 -16.13 -15.70 -2.57
C ILE A 31 -16.38 -14.70 -3.68
N ASN A 32 -17.62 -14.20 -3.72
CA ASN A 32 -17.91 -12.97 -4.46
C ASN A 32 -17.44 -11.77 -3.62
N TYR A 33 -16.15 -11.46 -3.70
CA TYR A 33 -15.61 -10.29 -3.02
C TYR A 33 -16.21 -9.03 -3.62
N LYS A 34 -17.15 -8.47 -2.88
CA LYS A 34 -17.59 -7.08 -3.05
C LYS A 34 -16.95 -6.30 -1.92
N ASN A 35 -16.18 -5.28 -2.24
CA ASN A 35 -15.60 -4.39 -1.24
C ASN A 35 -16.76 -3.78 -0.42
N GLN A 36 -16.92 -4.20 0.85
CA GLN A 36 -18.17 -4.05 1.60
C GLN A 36 -18.40 -2.64 2.16
N HIS A 37 -17.47 -1.70 1.97
CA HIS A 37 -17.59 -0.35 2.52
C HIS A 37 -17.07 0.68 1.53
N GLY A 38 -18.00 1.39 0.88
CA GLY A 38 -17.76 2.64 0.15
C GLY A 38 -16.45 2.67 -0.62
N THR A 39 -16.41 2.02 -1.77
CA THR A 39 -15.25 2.03 -2.66
C THR A 39 -14.80 3.46 -2.93
N MET A 40 -13.60 3.80 -2.46
CA MET A 40 -12.75 4.63 -3.29
C MET A 40 -12.53 3.82 -4.57
N SER A 41 -13.15 4.24 -5.68
CA SER A 41 -12.84 3.66 -6.98
C SER A 41 -11.37 3.90 -7.28
N PHE A 42 -10.70 2.85 -7.73
CA PHE A 42 -9.38 2.95 -8.33
C PHE A 42 -9.56 3.06 -9.83
N ALA A 43 -8.93 4.06 -10.44
CA ALA A 43 -8.97 4.25 -11.88
C ALA A 43 -8.07 3.22 -12.59
N ARG A 44 -6.86 3.05 -12.04
CA ARG A 44 -5.80 2.16 -12.50
C ARG A 44 -4.64 2.12 -11.50
N LEU A 45 -3.68 1.23 -11.70
CA LEU A 45 -2.39 1.28 -11.02
C LEU A 45 -1.46 2.31 -11.68
N LEU A 46 -0.59 2.94 -10.89
CA LEU A 46 0.55 3.70 -11.42
C LEU A 46 1.47 2.74 -12.18
N GLY A 47 1.94 3.14 -13.35
CA GLY A 47 2.75 2.33 -14.27
C GLY A 47 1.95 1.61 -15.36
N GLU A 48 0.62 1.53 -15.25
CA GLU A 48 -0.22 1.02 -16.36
C GLU A 48 -0.19 1.98 -17.57
N ASP A 49 0.06 3.25 -17.34
CA ASP A 49 0.32 4.25 -18.37
C ASP A 49 1.84 4.50 -18.42
N PRO A 50 2.50 4.30 -19.58
CA PRO A 50 3.95 4.48 -19.70
C PRO A 50 4.41 5.92 -19.43
N ASP A 51 3.52 6.91 -19.55
CA ASP A 51 3.81 8.31 -19.28
C ASP A 51 3.55 8.70 -17.81
N ASP A 52 3.24 7.72 -16.95
CA ASP A 52 3.00 7.98 -15.54
C ASP A 52 4.20 8.61 -14.84
N ALA A 53 3.96 9.80 -14.31
CA ALA A 53 4.85 10.46 -13.37
C ALA A 53 4.16 10.57 -12.00
N LEU A 54 4.96 10.39 -10.94
CA LEU A 54 4.54 10.67 -9.57
C LEU A 54 5.43 11.78 -9.00
N PRO A 55 5.04 13.07 -9.17
CA PRO A 55 5.74 14.21 -8.59
C PRO A 55 5.90 14.10 -7.07
N TRP A 56 6.99 14.67 -6.54
CA TRP A 56 7.30 14.60 -5.12
C TRP A 56 6.28 15.32 -4.24
N ASP A 57 5.54 16.29 -4.77
CA ASP A 57 4.51 17.09 -4.08
C ASP A 57 3.09 16.53 -4.27
N THR A 58 2.95 15.32 -4.82
CA THR A 58 1.65 14.71 -5.07
C THR A 58 0.88 14.51 -3.76
N ILE A 59 -0.36 15.00 -3.73
CA ILE A 59 -1.31 14.70 -2.66
C ILE A 59 -1.85 13.29 -2.88
N VAL A 60 -1.70 12.46 -1.86
CA VAL A 60 -2.23 11.09 -1.83
C VAL A 60 -3.30 10.96 -0.74
N SER A 61 -4.36 10.26 -1.07
CA SER A 61 -5.36 9.80 -0.12
C SER A 61 -5.03 8.38 0.30
N LEU A 62 -4.89 8.18 1.60
CA LEU A 62 -4.70 6.88 2.23
C LEU A 62 -6.09 6.28 2.47
N ALA A 63 -6.42 5.17 1.81
CA ALA A 63 -7.71 4.52 1.98
C ALA A 63 -7.78 3.84 3.36
N THR A 64 -8.49 4.44 4.32
CA THR A 64 -8.53 3.96 5.71
C THR A 64 -9.93 3.50 6.12
N ARG A 65 -10.01 2.68 7.16
CA ARG A 65 -11.28 2.27 7.77
C ARG A 65 -11.92 3.39 8.62
N TRP A 66 -11.16 4.38 9.12
CA TRP A 66 -11.67 5.43 10.03
C TRP A 66 -10.63 6.54 10.33
N PRO A 67 -10.91 7.86 10.18
CA PRO A 67 -11.90 8.50 9.30
C PRO A 67 -11.57 8.22 7.82
N PRO A 68 -12.55 8.28 6.90
CA PRO A 68 -12.62 7.44 5.69
C PRO A 68 -11.47 7.61 4.68
N PHE A 69 -10.67 8.66 4.81
CA PHE A 69 -9.40 8.83 4.10
C PHE A 69 -8.55 9.86 4.85
N THR A 70 -7.26 9.58 4.97
CA THR A 70 -6.28 10.56 5.45
C THR A 70 -5.55 11.10 4.23
N LYS A 71 -5.51 12.42 4.07
CA LYS A 71 -4.65 13.03 3.04
C LYS A 71 -3.22 13.09 3.57
N GLY A 72 -2.28 12.74 2.72
CA GLY A 72 -0.86 13.02 2.90
C GLY A 72 -0.29 13.66 1.65
N ILE A 73 0.85 14.31 1.81
CA ILE A 73 1.67 14.76 0.69
C ILE A 73 2.87 13.83 0.61
N ILE A 74 3.24 13.41 -0.60
CA ILE A 74 4.54 12.76 -0.77
C ILE A 74 5.61 13.77 -0.35
N VAL A 75 6.63 13.32 0.38
CA VAL A 75 7.73 14.19 0.84
C VAL A 75 9.09 13.64 0.50
N ALA A 76 9.16 12.35 0.20
CA ALA A 76 10.38 11.70 -0.25
C ALA A 76 10.05 10.54 -1.17
N LYS A 77 10.89 10.34 -2.19
CA LYS A 77 10.93 9.14 -3.01
C LYS A 77 12.35 8.61 -2.97
N SER A 78 12.49 7.32 -2.77
CA SER A 78 13.80 6.68 -2.64
C SER A 78 13.73 5.25 -3.14
N VAL A 79 14.90 4.63 -3.19
CA VAL A 79 15.07 3.25 -3.61
C VAL A 79 15.66 2.47 -2.46
N ARG A 80 14.98 1.40 -2.03
CA ARG A 80 15.52 0.43 -1.10
C ARG A 80 16.15 -0.73 -1.87
N VAL A 81 17.30 -1.20 -1.38
CA VAL A 81 17.95 -2.38 -1.92
C VAL A 81 17.42 -3.61 -1.20
N VAL A 82 16.70 -4.46 -1.91
CA VAL A 82 16.23 -5.75 -1.41
C VAL A 82 17.23 -6.81 -1.86
N ARG A 83 18.08 -7.25 -0.93
CA ARG A 83 19.07 -8.29 -1.17
C ARG A 83 18.37 -9.66 -1.11
N ASN A 84 18.22 -10.29 -2.27
CA ASN A 84 17.88 -11.71 -2.37
C ASN A 84 19.20 -12.49 -2.58
N PRO A 85 19.39 -13.67 -1.96
CA PRO A 85 20.58 -14.51 -2.19
C PRO A 85 20.96 -14.73 -3.66
N ALA A 86 19.98 -14.74 -4.58
CA ALA A 86 20.22 -14.91 -6.01
C ALA A 86 20.37 -13.61 -6.80
N THR A 87 19.76 -12.51 -6.34
CA THR A 87 19.61 -11.26 -7.12
C THR A 87 19.51 -10.03 -6.21
N THR A 88 20.05 -8.89 -6.68
CA THR A 88 19.82 -7.60 -6.02
C THR A 88 18.63 -6.91 -6.69
N HIS A 89 17.57 -6.65 -5.93
CA HIS A 89 16.41 -5.89 -6.42
C HIS A 89 16.45 -4.48 -5.87
N TYR A 90 16.17 -3.51 -6.74
CA TYR A 90 15.95 -2.12 -6.37
C TYR A 90 14.45 -1.88 -6.31
N ARG A 91 13.96 -1.34 -5.20
CA ARG A 91 12.53 -1.14 -4.96
C ARG A 91 12.24 0.32 -4.67
N VAL A 92 11.32 0.89 -5.43
CA VAL A 92 10.90 2.27 -5.28
C VAL A 92 9.88 2.35 -4.16
N TYR A 93 10.18 3.17 -3.17
CA TYR A 93 9.24 3.51 -2.11
C TYR A 93 9.11 5.02 -2.05
N HIS A 94 7.97 5.49 -1.55
CA HIS A 94 7.78 6.91 -1.29
C HIS A 94 7.13 7.11 0.07
N TRP A 95 7.49 8.19 0.72
CA TRP A 95 6.99 8.53 2.04
C TRP A 95 5.92 9.61 1.93
N ALA A 96 4.79 9.40 2.60
CA ALA A 96 3.66 10.30 2.59
C ALA A 96 3.48 10.91 3.99
N TRP A 97 3.71 12.21 4.11
CA TRP A 97 3.50 12.93 5.35
C TRP A 97 2.04 13.33 5.50
N THR A 98 1.42 12.94 6.61
CA THR A 98 -0.02 13.14 6.86
C THR A 98 -0.32 14.24 7.88
N GLY A 99 0.62 15.16 8.14
CA GLY A 99 0.40 16.27 9.07
C GLY A 99 0.71 15.98 10.54
N GLN A 100 1.61 15.06 10.87
CA GLN A 100 1.99 14.83 12.26
C GLN A 100 2.75 16.05 12.81
N PRO A 101 2.41 16.57 14.01
CA PRO A 101 3.14 17.69 14.59
C PRO A 101 4.58 17.29 14.94
N GLU A 102 5.55 18.15 14.61
CA GLU A 102 6.99 17.93 14.85
C GLU A 102 7.38 18.04 16.34
N ASP A 103 6.45 18.46 17.20
CA ASP A 103 6.73 18.80 18.60
C ASP A 103 6.45 17.60 19.53
N GLU A 104 7.43 17.24 20.37
CA GLU A 104 7.40 16.17 21.41
C GLU A 104 6.22 16.24 22.40
N LYS A 105 5.37 17.28 22.32
CA LYS A 105 4.24 17.53 23.23
C LYS A 105 2.87 17.19 22.64
N GLY A 106 2.79 16.89 21.34
CA GLY A 106 1.56 16.35 20.74
C GLY A 106 1.40 14.87 21.09
N PRO A 107 0.17 14.32 21.15
CA PRO A 107 0.03 12.87 21.21
C PRO A 107 0.70 12.31 19.96
N ASN A 108 1.83 11.62 20.12
CA ASN A 108 2.39 10.78 19.07
C ASN A 108 1.23 9.94 18.56
N LEU A 109 0.78 10.20 17.33
CA LEU A 109 -0.25 9.39 16.71
C LEU A 109 0.32 7.97 16.68
N THR A 110 -0.16 7.12 17.60
CA THR A 110 0.18 5.71 17.59
C THR A 110 -0.26 5.20 16.24
N LEU A 111 0.70 4.95 15.34
CA LEU A 111 0.41 4.43 14.02
C LEU A 111 -0.31 3.11 14.20
N GLU A 112 -1.59 3.11 13.86
CA GLU A 112 -2.37 1.89 13.95
C GLU A 112 -1.90 0.97 12.81
N ASP A 113 -1.43 -0.23 13.15
CA ASP A 113 -1.01 -1.26 12.19
C ASP A 113 -2.17 -1.67 11.25
N LYS A 114 -3.41 -1.26 11.56
CA LYS A 114 -4.62 -1.46 10.73
C LYS A 114 -4.53 -0.84 9.33
N MET A 115 -3.53 0.01 9.11
CA MET A 115 -3.30 0.76 7.87
C MET A 115 -2.29 0.10 6.93
N VAL A 116 -1.54 -0.89 7.42
CA VAL A 116 -0.56 -1.62 6.60
C VAL A 116 -1.31 -2.43 5.54
N GLY A 117 -0.85 -2.32 4.28
CA GLY A 117 -1.44 -2.98 3.13
C GLY A 117 -2.59 -2.21 2.47
N ALA A 118 -3.06 -1.10 3.04
CA ALA A 118 -4.06 -0.26 2.39
C ALA A 118 -3.49 0.49 1.18
N ALA A 119 -4.33 0.78 0.17
CA ALA A 119 -3.90 1.50 -1.02
C ALA A 119 -3.79 3.01 -0.76
N ALA A 120 -2.70 3.61 -1.25
CA ALA A 120 -2.56 5.05 -1.41
C ALA A 120 -2.88 5.43 -2.86
N LYS A 121 -3.74 6.44 -3.05
CA LYS A 121 -4.08 6.91 -4.40
C LYS A 121 -3.96 8.42 -4.53
N ASN A 122 -3.65 8.92 -5.71
CA ASN A 122 -3.68 10.36 -5.97
C ASN A 122 -5.13 10.86 -6.16
N GLU A 123 -5.25 12.16 -6.43
CA GLU A 123 -6.55 12.82 -6.61
C GLU A 123 -7.35 12.27 -7.81
N THR A 124 -6.67 11.81 -8.87
CA THR A 124 -7.31 11.21 -10.05
C THR A 124 -7.74 9.75 -9.83
N GLY A 125 -7.43 9.17 -8.67
CA GLY A 125 -7.80 7.80 -8.31
C GLY A 125 -6.81 6.74 -8.80
N VAL A 126 -5.63 7.14 -9.28
CA VAL A 126 -4.53 6.21 -9.61
C VAL A 126 -3.91 5.72 -8.31
N VAL A 127 -3.81 4.40 -8.14
CA VAL A 127 -3.14 3.80 -6.99
C VAL A 127 -1.64 3.98 -7.16
N THR A 128 -1.04 4.69 -6.21
CA THR A 128 0.39 5.00 -6.17
C THR A 128 1.18 3.90 -5.46
N GLY A 129 0.54 3.13 -4.58
CA GLY A 129 1.12 1.92 -3.97
C GLY A 129 0.43 1.50 -2.67
N LEU A 130 1.08 0.61 -1.92
CA LEU A 130 0.55 0.01 -0.69
C LEU A 130 1.24 0.56 0.56
N LEU A 131 0.44 0.86 1.57
CA LEU A 131 0.88 1.51 2.81
C LEU A 131 1.62 0.57 3.75
N HIS A 132 2.53 1.15 4.51
CA HIS A 132 3.26 0.56 5.61
C HIS A 132 3.47 1.60 6.70
N SER A 133 3.52 1.17 7.95
CA SER A 133 3.81 2.06 9.08
C SER A 133 5.32 2.19 9.25
N ASN A 134 5.79 3.41 9.47
CA ASN A 134 7.17 3.70 9.83
C ASN A 134 7.17 4.29 11.24
N LYS A 135 7.91 3.68 12.17
CA LYS A 135 7.94 4.09 13.59
C LYS A 135 9.24 4.86 13.97
N HIS A 136 9.98 5.37 12.99
CA HIS A 136 11.29 5.98 13.22
C HIS A 136 11.23 7.46 13.67
N GLY A 137 11.12 7.69 14.98
CA GLY A 137 11.32 9.00 15.61
C GLY A 137 10.37 10.09 15.06
N LEU A 138 10.93 11.26 14.71
CA LEU A 138 10.19 12.38 14.10
C LEU A 138 9.59 12.05 12.73
N TRP A 139 9.99 10.92 12.14
CA TRP A 139 9.48 10.40 10.87
C TRP A 139 8.47 9.27 11.08
N ALA A 140 7.91 9.15 12.29
CA ALA A 140 6.75 8.31 12.51
C ALA A 140 5.66 8.71 11.49
N GLY A 141 5.09 7.75 10.77
CA GLY A 141 4.14 8.04 9.71
C GLY A 141 3.74 6.83 8.91
N TYR A 142 2.99 7.08 7.83
CA TYR A 142 2.72 6.08 6.81
C TYR A 142 3.63 6.31 5.61
N SER A 143 4.17 5.24 5.07
CA SER A 143 4.95 5.24 3.83
C SER A 143 4.33 4.25 2.85
N VAL A 144 4.49 4.50 1.56
CA VAL A 144 4.20 3.50 0.54
C VAL A 144 5.43 2.62 0.39
N MET A 145 5.27 1.36 0.77
CA MET A 145 6.33 0.36 0.85
C MET A 145 6.59 -0.36 -0.47
N SER A 146 5.56 -0.50 -1.29
CA SER A 146 5.67 -0.95 -2.67
C SER A 146 4.88 0.01 -3.53
N SER A 147 5.57 0.62 -4.48
CA SER A 147 4.97 1.48 -5.48
C SER A 147 4.16 0.63 -6.47
N ALA A 148 3.00 1.11 -6.91
CA ALA A 148 2.09 0.30 -7.74
C ALA A 148 2.70 -0.08 -9.10
N ASN A 149 3.67 0.69 -9.60
CA ASN A 149 4.40 0.35 -10.82
C ASN A 149 5.20 -0.95 -10.67
N GLU A 150 5.61 -1.33 -9.45
CA GLU A 150 6.26 -2.62 -9.22
C GLU A 150 5.30 -3.80 -9.41
N LEU A 151 4.01 -3.59 -9.12
CA LEU A 151 2.96 -4.57 -9.42
C LEU A 151 2.78 -4.66 -10.94
N VAL A 152 2.78 -3.53 -11.64
CA VAL A 152 2.68 -3.49 -13.11
C VAL A 152 3.88 -4.15 -13.78
N ASP A 153 5.10 -3.86 -13.33
CA ASP A 153 6.35 -4.48 -13.81
C ASP A 153 6.36 -6.00 -13.57
N ALA A 154 5.66 -6.47 -12.53
CA ALA A 154 5.47 -7.89 -12.25
C ALA A 154 4.33 -8.53 -13.06
N GLY A 155 3.67 -7.78 -13.94
CA GLY A 155 2.63 -8.25 -14.86
C GLY A 155 1.20 -8.13 -14.31
N TYR A 156 0.99 -7.42 -13.20
CA TYR A 156 -0.34 -7.22 -12.62
C TYR A 156 -1.01 -5.96 -13.15
N SER A 157 -2.33 -6.01 -13.28
CA SER A 157 -3.16 -4.87 -13.64
C SER A 157 -4.40 -4.78 -12.75
N SER A 158 -4.99 -3.60 -12.70
CA SER A 158 -6.31 -3.38 -12.13
C SER A 158 -7.37 -4.20 -12.88
N VAL A 159 -8.27 -4.84 -12.14
CA VAL A 159 -9.45 -5.52 -12.70
C VAL A 159 -10.61 -4.53 -12.63
N ARG A 160 -11.25 -4.27 -13.77
CA ARG A 160 -12.40 -3.36 -13.89
C ARG A 160 -13.72 -4.08 -13.61
#